data_AF-A0A6G1YS38-F1
#
_entry.id   AF-A0A6G1YS38-F1
#
_cell.length_a   1.000
_cell.length_b   1.000
_cell.length_c   1.000
_cell.angle_alpha   90.00
_cell.angle_beta   90.00
_cell.angle_gamma   90.00
#
_symmetry.space_group_name_H-M   'P 1'
#
loop_
_entity.id
_entity.type
_entity.pdbx_description
1 polymer ?
#
loop_
_entity_poly.entity_id
_entity_poly.type
_entity_poly.pdbx_seq_one_letter_code
_entity_poly.pdbx_strand_id
1 'polypeptide(L)'
;KLGFDIIEIAEHNLQLDADQKKQIVNTILSNNLDFHWKVGRKDPTHQLSIEDTLSKIDEAITKIGSEKVVIEANEGINVGIYDERGFIKWNFVGALTSKYPPPTFIFESPIESQQSALIAEFGQRVNLAGINPDVIASVESQRRGFLSKAAFGVSYLRKDPDGGPASKFIYYIIKTKNPIDQGELIGLSHLPRRTIQNAVEELKTQGLVVERNSLDDARKKVYTPIHSDWL
;
A
#
# COMPACT_ATOMS: atom_id res chain seq x y z
N LYS A 1 -12.51 -13.77 33.04
CA LYS A 1 -12.12 -13.31 31.67
C LYS A 1 -11.15 -12.15 31.82
N LEU A 2 -10.16 -12.01 30.94
CA LEU A 2 -9.11 -10.97 31.02
C LEU A 2 -9.51 -9.62 30.37
N GLY A 3 -10.71 -9.52 29.79
CA GLY A 3 -11.24 -8.26 29.22
C GLY A 3 -10.76 -7.93 27.81
N PHE A 4 -10.27 -8.92 27.05
CA PHE A 4 -9.92 -8.75 25.64
C PHE A 4 -11.15 -8.81 24.75
N ASP A 5 -11.18 -7.99 23.71
CA ASP A 5 -12.24 -7.95 22.69
C ASP A 5 -11.78 -8.52 21.33
N ILE A 6 -10.47 -8.53 21.06
CA ILE A 6 -9.89 -8.93 19.77
C ILE A 6 -8.76 -9.93 19.98
N ILE A 7 -8.68 -10.96 19.12
CA ILE A 7 -7.57 -11.91 19.06
C ILE A 7 -6.79 -11.74 17.76
N GLU A 8 -5.48 -11.56 17.85
CA GLU A 8 -4.59 -11.63 16.68
C GLU A 8 -4.10 -13.07 16.45
N ILE A 9 -4.11 -13.51 15.19
CA ILE A 9 -3.71 -14.87 14.79
C ILE A 9 -2.56 -14.77 13.78
N ALA A 10 -1.44 -15.44 14.06
CA ALA A 10 -0.27 -15.45 13.19
C ALA A 10 0.24 -16.87 12.92
N GLU A 11 0.49 -17.18 11.65
CA GLU A 11 1.05 -18.46 11.21
C GLU A 11 2.58 -18.36 11.05
N HIS A 12 3.33 -18.53 12.14
CA HIS A 12 4.80 -18.46 12.09
C HIS A 12 5.44 -19.76 11.62
N ASN A 13 5.35 -20.82 12.44
CA ASN A 13 6.04 -22.10 12.22
C ASN A 13 5.06 -23.28 12.07
N LEU A 14 3.76 -23.02 12.18
CA LEU A 14 2.72 -24.03 12.07
C LEU A 14 1.93 -23.77 10.78
N GLN A 15 1.88 -24.77 9.91
CA GLN A 15 1.04 -24.72 8.73
C GLN A 15 -0.35 -25.20 9.11
N LEU A 16 -1.31 -24.27 9.14
CA LEU A 16 -2.71 -24.59 9.38
C LEU A 16 -3.39 -24.83 8.04
N ASP A 17 -4.18 -25.90 7.93
CA ASP A 17 -5.07 -26.07 6.80
C ASP A 17 -6.31 -25.16 6.92
N ALA A 18 -7.08 -25.05 5.84
CA ALA A 18 -8.23 -24.14 5.80
C ALA A 18 -9.32 -24.50 6.83
N ASP A 19 -9.48 -25.78 7.18
CA ASP A 19 -10.51 -26.22 8.11
C ASP A 19 -10.10 -25.91 9.55
N GLN A 20 -8.83 -26.08 9.88
CA GLN A 20 -8.24 -25.64 11.15
C GLN A 20 -8.39 -24.12 11.34
N LYS A 21 -8.06 -23.33 10.31
CA LYS A 21 -8.23 -21.86 10.36
C LYS A 21 -9.68 -21.46 10.62
N LYS A 22 -10.63 -22.09 9.92
CA LYS A 22 -12.07 -21.86 10.14
C LYS A 22 -12.52 -22.26 11.54
N GLN A 23 -12.04 -23.38 12.06
CA GLN A 23 -12.36 -23.83 13.41
C GLN A 23 -11.89 -22.83 14.46
N ILE A 24 -10.68 -22.29 14.30
CA ILE A 24 -10.14 -21.22 15.16
C ILE A 24 -11.06 -20.00 15.12
N VAL A 25 -11.38 -19.50 13.93
CA VAL A 25 -12.24 -18.32 13.79
C VAL A 25 -13.63 -18.54 14.37
N ASN A 26 -14.27 -19.68 14.10
CA ASN A 26 -15.58 -20.02 14.68
C ASN A 26 -15.53 -20.07 16.21
N THR A 27 -14.43 -20.56 16.78
CA THR A 27 -14.22 -20.56 18.24
C THR A 27 -14.11 -19.15 18.78
N ILE A 28 -13.38 -18.26 18.10
CA ILE A 28 -13.23 -16.85 18.51
C ILE A 28 -14.58 -16.13 18.46
N LEU A 29 -15.28 -16.23 17.32
CA LEU A 29 -16.56 -15.56 17.11
C LEU A 29 -17.65 -16.07 18.06
N SER A 30 -17.71 -17.38 18.33
CA SER A 30 -18.67 -17.96 19.30
C SER A 30 -18.45 -17.49 20.74
N ASN A 31 -17.29 -16.90 21.03
CA ASN A 31 -16.99 -16.30 22.33
C ASN A 31 -17.23 -14.78 22.38
N ASN A 32 -17.85 -14.21 21.33
CA ASN A 32 -18.06 -12.76 21.15
C ASN A 32 -16.76 -11.96 21.15
N LEU A 33 -15.76 -12.47 20.44
CA LEU A 33 -14.48 -11.79 20.20
C LEU A 33 -14.30 -11.57 18.71
N ASP A 34 -13.67 -10.47 18.35
CA ASP A 34 -13.22 -10.21 16.98
C ASP A 34 -11.82 -10.79 16.75
N PHE A 35 -11.36 -10.76 15.51
CA PHE A 35 -10.01 -11.22 15.18
C PHE A 35 -9.35 -10.40 14.07
N HIS A 36 -8.02 -10.44 14.08
CA HIS A 36 -7.19 -9.97 12.98
C HIS A 36 -6.21 -11.07 12.57
N TRP A 37 -6.13 -11.33 11.26
CA TRP A 37 -5.14 -12.24 10.73
C TRP A 37 -3.85 -11.50 10.42
N LYS A 38 -2.72 -12.02 10.89
CA LYS A 38 -1.39 -11.47 10.63
C LYS A 38 -0.67 -12.29 9.56
N VAL A 39 -0.11 -11.59 8.58
CA VAL A 39 0.64 -12.17 7.47
C VAL A 39 2.08 -11.66 7.50
N GLY A 40 3.01 -12.61 7.50
CA GLY A 40 4.45 -12.37 7.39
C GLY A 40 5.24 -13.34 8.25
N ARG A 41 6.56 -13.12 8.34
CA ARG A 41 7.48 -13.95 9.12
C ARG A 41 8.41 -13.06 9.93
N LYS A 42 8.62 -13.41 11.19
CA LYS A 42 9.49 -12.66 12.10
C LYS A 42 10.97 -12.79 11.76
N ASP A 43 11.36 -13.90 11.13
CA ASP A 43 12.76 -14.19 10.80
C ASP A 43 13.19 -13.43 9.52
N PRO A 44 14.11 -12.45 9.63
CA PRO A 44 14.64 -11.69 8.49
C PRO A 44 15.23 -12.55 7.36
N THR A 45 15.71 -13.75 7.68
CA THR A 45 16.38 -14.63 6.72
C THR A 45 15.41 -15.51 5.93
N HIS A 46 14.16 -15.62 6.39
CA HIS A 46 13.14 -16.49 5.81
C HIS A 46 11.87 -15.73 5.42
N GLN A 47 12.02 -14.55 4.81
CA GLN A 47 10.89 -13.71 4.39
C GLN A 47 10.05 -14.34 3.27
N LEU A 48 8.77 -13.95 3.22
CA LEU A 48 7.86 -14.36 2.16
C LEU A 48 8.11 -13.54 0.89
N SER A 49 7.88 -14.14 -0.28
CA SER A 49 7.78 -13.40 -1.54
C SER A 49 6.54 -12.50 -1.56
N ILE A 50 6.47 -11.57 -2.52
CA ILE A 50 5.28 -10.73 -2.73
C ILE A 50 4.08 -11.63 -3.09
N GLU A 51 4.30 -12.60 -3.96
CA GLU A 51 3.29 -13.55 -4.43
C GLU A 51 2.74 -14.41 -3.30
N ASP A 52 3.61 -14.97 -2.45
CA ASP A 52 3.19 -15.77 -1.28
C ASP A 52 2.43 -14.92 -0.26
N THR A 53 2.87 -13.68 -0.05
CA THR A 53 2.21 -12.74 0.85
C THR A 53 0.82 -12.39 0.34
N LEU A 54 0.68 -12.07 -0.95
CA LEU A 54 -0.62 -11.81 -1.59
C LEU A 54 -1.54 -13.02 -1.54
N SER A 55 -1.01 -14.24 -1.70
CA SER A 55 -1.76 -15.48 -1.59
C SER A 55 -2.32 -15.68 -0.18
N LYS A 56 -1.50 -15.46 0.85
CA LYS A 56 -1.93 -15.53 2.26
C LYS A 56 -2.93 -14.44 2.64
N ILE A 57 -2.75 -13.22 2.15
CA ILE A 57 -3.71 -12.12 2.33
C ILE A 57 -5.05 -12.48 1.69
N ASP A 58 -5.03 -13.03 0.47
CA ASP A 58 -6.23 -13.46 -0.23
C ASP A 58 -6.98 -14.56 0.52
N GLU A 59 -6.24 -15.53 1.05
CA GLU A 59 -6.80 -16.58 1.90
C GLU A 59 -7.45 -15.99 3.16
N ALA A 60 -6.76 -15.08 3.84
CA ALA A 60 -7.26 -14.42 5.05
C ALA A 60 -8.56 -13.63 4.80
N ILE A 61 -8.67 -12.95 3.68
CA ILE A 61 -9.85 -12.15 3.36
C ILE A 61 -10.99 -13.04 2.84
N THR A 62 -10.72 -13.88 1.84
CA THR A 62 -11.78 -14.59 1.09
C THR A 62 -12.26 -15.87 1.77
N LYS A 63 -11.37 -16.60 2.46
CA LYS A 63 -11.70 -17.91 3.05
C LYS A 63 -11.91 -17.84 4.55
N ILE A 64 -11.15 -16.99 5.23
CA ILE A 64 -11.20 -16.84 6.69
C ILE A 64 -12.17 -15.73 7.11
N GLY A 65 -12.40 -14.73 6.24
CA GLY A 65 -13.33 -13.63 6.51
C GLY A 65 -12.70 -12.51 7.36
N SER A 66 -11.38 -12.36 7.32
CA SER A 66 -10.70 -11.26 8.02
C SER A 66 -11.02 -9.93 7.35
N GLU A 67 -11.61 -8.98 8.08
CA GLU A 67 -11.91 -7.64 7.54
C GLU A 67 -10.65 -6.80 7.30
N LYS A 68 -9.67 -6.95 8.20
CA LYS A 68 -8.36 -6.34 8.10
C LYS A 68 -7.27 -7.40 8.24
N VAL A 69 -6.13 -7.16 7.62
CA VAL A 69 -4.94 -8.02 7.70
C VAL A 69 -3.78 -7.23 8.27
N VAL A 70 -3.13 -7.76 9.31
CA VAL A 70 -1.93 -7.18 9.89
C VAL A 70 -0.72 -7.59 9.05
N ILE A 71 0.07 -6.62 8.62
CA ILE A 71 1.33 -6.85 7.91
C ILE A 71 2.46 -6.86 8.95
N GLU A 72 3.06 -8.04 9.17
CA GLU A 72 4.13 -8.23 10.16
C GLU A 72 5.39 -7.45 9.79
N ALA A 73 5.97 -6.80 10.79
CA ALA A 73 7.19 -6.02 10.68
C ALA A 73 8.20 -6.32 11.79
N ASN A 74 7.81 -7.00 12.87
CA ASN A 74 8.64 -7.18 14.05
C ASN A 74 9.24 -5.83 14.52
N GLU A 75 10.56 -5.66 14.50
CA GLU A 75 11.27 -4.42 14.85
C GLU A 75 11.34 -3.38 13.70
N GLY A 76 10.67 -3.65 12.58
CA GLY A 76 10.61 -2.76 11.41
C GLY A 76 11.86 -2.78 10.55
N ILE A 77 12.70 -3.82 10.61
CA ILE A 77 13.94 -3.93 9.83
C ILE A 77 14.02 -5.33 9.22
N ASN A 78 14.30 -5.42 7.92
CA ASN A 78 14.39 -6.65 7.14
C ASN A 78 13.16 -7.57 7.14
N VAL A 79 12.02 -7.13 7.69
CA VAL A 79 10.81 -7.93 7.84
C VAL A 79 9.67 -7.29 7.05
N GLY A 80 8.93 -8.13 6.32
CA GLY A 80 7.76 -7.74 5.55
C GLY A 80 8.08 -6.63 4.55
N ILE A 81 7.40 -5.50 4.73
CA ILE A 81 7.50 -4.34 3.85
C ILE A 81 8.75 -3.47 4.11
N TYR A 82 9.66 -3.85 5.01
CA TYR A 82 10.83 -3.04 5.37
C TYR A 82 12.17 -3.66 4.94
N ASP A 83 13.06 -2.83 4.40
CA ASP A 83 14.42 -3.20 3.97
C ASP A 83 15.41 -3.25 5.15
N GLU A 84 16.69 -3.49 4.85
CA GLU A 84 17.76 -3.60 5.86
C GLU A 84 18.05 -2.30 6.61
N ARG A 85 17.53 -1.17 6.15
CA ARG A 85 17.62 0.14 6.78
C ARG A 85 16.30 0.57 7.42
N GLY A 86 15.28 -0.29 7.37
CA GLY A 86 13.94 0.01 7.86
C GLY A 86 13.12 0.91 6.94
N PHE A 87 13.56 1.13 5.69
CA PHE A 87 12.79 1.86 4.69
C PHE A 87 11.72 0.96 4.07
N ILE A 88 10.60 1.58 3.68
CA ILE A 88 9.49 0.88 3.05
C ILE A 88 9.88 0.44 1.63
N LYS A 89 9.66 -0.84 1.34
CA LYS A 89 9.70 -1.44 0.00
C LYS A 89 8.44 -1.07 -0.76
N TRP A 90 8.42 0.11 -1.38
CA TRP A 90 7.22 0.63 -2.04
C TRP A 90 6.70 -0.22 -3.20
N ASN A 91 7.57 -0.96 -3.88
CA ASN A 91 7.15 -1.97 -4.85
C ASN A 91 6.32 -3.09 -4.21
N PHE A 92 6.68 -3.52 -3.00
CA PHE A 92 5.94 -4.50 -2.22
C PHE A 92 4.59 -3.93 -1.79
N VAL A 93 4.61 -2.75 -1.15
CA VAL A 93 3.39 -2.08 -0.69
C VAL A 93 2.44 -1.80 -1.86
N GLY A 94 2.95 -1.29 -2.98
CA GLY A 94 2.18 -1.05 -4.19
C GLY A 94 1.53 -2.30 -4.75
N ALA A 95 2.22 -3.45 -4.71
CA ALA A 95 1.64 -4.73 -5.10
C ALA A 95 0.46 -5.13 -4.20
N LEU A 96 0.59 -4.96 -2.88
CA LEU A 96 -0.50 -5.21 -1.92
C LEU A 96 -1.70 -4.29 -2.19
N THR A 97 -1.44 -2.99 -2.30
CA THR A 97 -2.48 -1.98 -2.45
C THR A 97 -3.13 -1.95 -3.83
N SER A 98 -2.49 -2.56 -4.83
CA SER A 98 -3.10 -2.78 -6.16
C SER A 98 -4.21 -3.82 -6.13
N LYS A 99 -4.15 -4.77 -5.18
CA LYS A 99 -5.12 -5.86 -5.05
C LYS A 99 -6.21 -5.54 -4.04
N TYR A 100 -5.86 -4.93 -2.90
CA TYR A 100 -6.80 -4.53 -1.85
C TYR A 100 -6.54 -3.09 -1.42
N PRO A 101 -7.56 -2.32 -1.04
CA PRO A 101 -7.36 -0.92 -0.63
C PRO A 101 -6.63 -0.83 0.74
N PRO A 102 -5.85 0.22 1.03
CA PRO A 102 -5.15 0.45 2.30
C PRO A 102 -5.96 0.27 3.58
N PRO A 103 -7.26 0.64 3.66
CA PRO A 103 -8.08 0.35 4.85
C PRO A 103 -8.18 -1.15 5.21
N THR A 104 -7.90 -2.05 4.26
CA THR A 104 -7.80 -3.50 4.48
C THR A 104 -6.56 -3.89 5.27
N PHE A 105 -5.52 -3.05 5.32
CA PHE A 105 -4.27 -3.37 5.97
C PHE A 105 -4.10 -2.64 7.30
N ILE A 106 -3.47 -3.32 8.26
CA ILE A 106 -2.89 -2.74 9.46
C ILE A 106 -1.38 -2.91 9.35
N PHE A 107 -0.65 -1.83 9.11
CA PHE A 107 0.80 -1.89 8.94
C PHE A 107 1.50 -1.80 10.30
N GLU A 108 2.21 -2.85 10.71
CA GLU A 108 3.15 -2.69 11.81
C GLU A 108 4.24 -1.71 11.41
N SER A 109 4.47 -0.70 12.25
CA SER A 109 5.36 0.43 11.96
C SER A 109 6.03 0.93 13.25
N PRO A 110 6.92 0.12 13.85
CA PRO A 110 7.54 0.46 15.12
C PRO A 110 8.43 1.72 15.07
N ILE A 111 8.93 2.11 13.89
CA ILE A 111 9.83 3.25 13.72
C ILE A 111 9.03 4.48 13.24
N GLU A 112 9.26 5.65 13.86
CA GLU A 112 8.53 6.90 13.54
C GLU A 112 8.59 7.30 12.06
N SER A 113 9.70 7.05 11.37
CA SER A 113 9.83 7.35 9.94
C SER A 113 8.89 6.50 9.07
N GLN A 114 8.63 5.25 9.47
CA GLN A 114 7.69 4.35 8.80
C GLN A 114 6.26 4.83 8.96
N GLN A 115 5.90 5.22 10.19
CA GLN A 115 4.60 5.80 10.53
C GLN A 115 4.35 7.05 9.69
N SER A 116 5.33 7.95 9.67
CA SER A 116 5.26 9.21 8.92
C SER A 116 5.12 8.96 7.41
N ALA A 117 5.88 8.00 6.87
CA ALA A 117 5.81 7.62 5.47
C ALA A 117 4.47 7.00 5.07
N LEU A 118 3.92 6.10 5.90
CA LEU A 118 2.60 5.50 5.66
C LEU A 118 1.46 6.51 5.80
N ILE A 119 1.54 7.47 6.73
CA ILE A 119 0.57 8.57 6.85
C ILE A 119 0.66 9.50 5.64
N ALA A 120 1.87 9.78 5.16
CA ALA A 120 2.07 10.62 3.99
C ALA A 120 1.52 9.98 2.70
N GLU A 121 1.66 8.65 2.57
CA GLU A 121 1.20 7.89 1.40
C GLU A 121 -0.31 7.60 1.45
N PHE A 122 -0.81 7.12 2.59
CA PHE A 122 -2.17 6.60 2.75
C PHE A 122 -3.08 7.48 3.60
N GLY A 123 -2.64 8.72 3.85
CA GLY A 123 -3.39 9.73 4.56
C GLY A 123 -3.60 9.46 6.05
N GLN A 124 -4.38 10.35 6.65
CA GLN A 124 -4.59 10.45 8.10
C GLN A 124 -5.36 9.26 8.68
N ARG A 125 -5.89 8.36 7.85
CA ARG A 125 -6.70 7.20 8.26
C ARG A 125 -6.03 5.86 8.03
N VAL A 126 -4.76 5.84 7.61
CA VAL A 126 -4.00 4.59 7.50
C VAL A 126 -3.99 3.85 8.85
N ASN A 127 -4.22 2.54 8.85
CA ASN A 127 -4.17 1.77 10.09
C ASN A 127 -2.71 1.41 10.39
N LEU A 128 -2.23 1.77 11.58
CA LEU A 128 -0.88 1.47 12.04
C LEU A 128 -0.93 0.63 13.31
N ALA A 129 0.02 -0.30 13.45
CA ALA A 129 0.23 -1.10 14.64
C ALA A 129 1.70 -1.07 15.08
N GLY A 130 2.00 -1.61 16.26
CA GLY A 130 3.37 -1.64 16.80
C GLY A 130 3.90 -0.28 17.22
N ILE A 131 3.02 0.72 17.41
CA ILE A 131 3.42 2.07 17.80
C ILE A 131 3.90 2.08 19.26
N ASN A 132 5.11 2.58 19.49
CA ASN A 132 5.58 2.82 20.85
C ASN A 132 4.67 3.84 21.56
N PRO A 133 4.17 3.58 22.78
CA PRO A 133 3.33 4.50 23.53
C PRO A 133 3.87 5.94 23.63
N ASP A 134 5.20 6.09 23.71
CA ASP A 134 5.87 7.39 23.86
C ASP A 134 5.71 8.28 22.62
N VAL A 135 5.43 7.69 21.44
CA VAL A 135 5.31 8.41 20.17
C VAL A 135 3.85 8.55 19.68
N ILE A 136 2.86 8.08 20.44
CA ILE A 136 1.43 8.18 20.07
C ILE A 136 1.03 9.64 19.79
N ALA A 137 1.49 10.58 20.63
CA ALA A 137 1.20 11.99 20.45
C ALA A 137 1.80 12.54 19.13
N SER A 138 2.99 12.07 18.73
CA SER A 138 3.62 12.41 17.45
C SER A 138 2.77 11.91 16.27
N VAL A 139 2.32 10.65 16.32
CA VAL A 139 1.45 10.06 15.29
C VAL A 139 0.14 10.82 15.15
N GLU A 140 -0.54 11.12 16.25
CA GLU A 140 -1.81 11.86 16.23
C GLU A 140 -1.62 13.30 15.72
N SER A 141 -0.50 13.95 16.10
CA SER A 141 -0.14 15.27 15.58
C SER A 141 0.01 15.27 14.06
N GLN A 142 0.70 14.25 13.51
CA GLN A 142 0.86 14.06 12.07
C GLN A 142 -0.47 13.81 11.36
N ARG A 143 -1.35 12.98 11.96
CA ARG A 143 -2.71 12.78 11.43
C ARG A 143 -3.54 14.06 11.44
N ARG A 144 -3.18 15.09 12.21
CA ARG A 144 -3.82 16.41 12.18
C ARG A 144 -3.13 17.41 11.26
N GLY A 145 -2.11 17.00 10.52
CA GLY A 145 -1.37 17.83 9.58
C GLY A 145 -0.20 18.59 10.19
N PHE A 146 0.20 18.30 11.43
CA PHE A 146 1.40 18.87 12.03
C PHE A 146 2.62 17.98 11.73
N LEU A 147 3.65 18.56 11.12
CA LEU A 147 4.86 17.82 10.78
C LEU A 147 5.63 17.44 12.06
N SER A 148 6.02 16.17 12.16
CA SER A 148 6.95 15.69 13.19
C SER A 148 8.39 15.77 12.71
N LYS A 149 9.36 15.63 13.62
CA LYS A 149 10.78 15.50 13.24
C LYS A 149 11.01 14.33 12.26
N ALA A 150 10.28 13.23 12.45
CA ALA A 150 10.38 12.03 11.60
C ALA A 150 9.77 12.24 10.20
N ALA A 151 8.88 13.22 10.02
CA ALA A 151 8.38 13.61 8.71
C ALA A 151 9.42 14.37 7.87
N PHE A 152 10.47 14.95 8.49
CA PHE A 152 11.54 15.59 7.74
C PHE A 152 12.38 14.55 6.99
N GLY A 153 12.29 14.56 5.66
CA GLY A 153 12.93 13.57 4.79
C GLY A 153 11.96 12.49 4.27
N VAL A 154 10.75 12.42 4.80
CA VAL A 154 9.63 11.76 4.13
C VAL A 154 9.21 12.67 2.99
N SER A 155 9.81 12.47 1.81
CA SER A 155 9.24 12.99 0.59
C SER A 155 7.86 12.36 0.48
N TYR A 156 6.80 13.17 0.49
CA TYR A 156 5.50 12.69 -0.02
C TYR A 156 5.82 12.05 -1.37
N LEU A 157 5.71 10.72 -1.46
CA LEU A 157 6.09 9.99 -2.67
C LEU A 157 5.02 10.17 -3.74
N ARG A 158 4.76 11.43 -4.09
CA ARG A 158 4.64 11.76 -5.50
C ARG A 158 6.01 11.44 -6.08
N LYS A 159 6.20 10.19 -6.51
CA LYS A 159 7.36 9.80 -7.31
C LYS A 159 7.35 10.75 -8.51
N ASP A 160 8.23 11.75 -8.47
CA ASP A 160 8.34 12.67 -9.59
C ASP A 160 8.76 11.85 -10.81
N PRO A 161 8.16 12.11 -11.97
CA PRO A 161 8.53 11.41 -13.19
C PRO A 161 10.02 11.59 -13.45
N ASP A 162 10.74 10.48 -13.50
CA ASP A 162 12.10 10.45 -14.00
C ASP A 162 12.08 10.51 -15.54
N GLY A 163 13.23 10.80 -16.15
CA GLY A 163 13.37 10.87 -17.60
C GLY A 163 13.35 12.29 -18.18
N GLY A 164 13.14 12.36 -19.50
CA GLY A 164 13.27 13.60 -20.27
C GLY A 164 12.18 14.63 -19.98
N PRO A 165 12.36 15.91 -20.37
CA PRO A 165 11.37 16.97 -20.16
C PRO A 165 9.97 16.64 -20.69
N ALA A 166 9.89 15.88 -21.79
CA ALA A 166 8.63 15.43 -22.35
C ALA A 166 7.85 14.51 -21.40
N SER A 167 8.51 13.53 -20.78
CA SER A 167 7.88 12.60 -19.84
C SER A 167 7.35 13.33 -18.61
N LYS A 168 8.12 14.28 -18.07
CA LYS A 168 7.68 15.13 -16.96
C LYS A 168 6.47 16.00 -17.33
N PHE A 169 6.50 16.61 -18.51
CA PHE A 169 5.41 17.46 -18.99
C PHE A 169 4.13 16.67 -19.26
N ILE A 170 4.24 15.49 -19.90
CA ILE A 170 3.11 14.60 -20.14
C ILE A 170 2.51 14.10 -18.83
N TYR A 171 3.33 13.72 -17.85
CA TYR A 171 2.83 13.37 -16.52
C TYR A 171 2.06 14.51 -15.87
N TYR A 172 2.56 15.76 -15.96
CA TYR A 172 1.84 16.92 -15.44
C TYR A 172 0.47 17.11 -16.11
N ILE A 173 0.37 16.95 -17.43
CA ILE A 173 -0.90 17.06 -18.15
C ILE A 173 -1.86 15.95 -17.70
N ILE A 174 -1.43 14.69 -17.67
CA ILE A 174 -2.24 13.56 -17.22
C ILE A 174 -2.71 13.78 -15.77
N LYS A 175 -1.83 14.23 -14.89
CA LYS A 175 -2.15 14.52 -13.49
C LYS A 175 -3.21 15.62 -13.33
N THR A 176 -3.21 16.61 -14.23
CA THR A 176 -4.12 17.77 -14.16
C THR A 176 -5.44 17.53 -14.89
N LYS A 177 -5.41 16.75 -15.97
CA LYS A 177 -6.55 16.43 -16.81
C LYS A 177 -6.56 14.92 -17.02
N ASN A 178 -7.25 14.21 -16.15
CA ASN A 178 -7.50 12.77 -16.28
C ASN A 178 -8.99 12.46 -16.05
N PRO A 179 -9.51 11.35 -16.59
CA PRO A 179 -8.88 10.51 -17.62
C PRO A 179 -8.66 11.28 -18.92
N ILE A 180 -7.56 11.02 -19.63
CA ILE A 180 -7.22 11.73 -20.89
C ILE A 180 -6.76 10.76 -21.95
N ASP A 181 -7.21 10.96 -23.19
CA ASP A 181 -6.80 10.12 -24.31
C ASP A 181 -5.53 10.64 -25.02
N GLN A 182 -4.94 9.81 -25.88
CA GLN A 182 -3.72 10.19 -26.60
C GLN A 182 -3.92 11.39 -27.54
N GLY A 183 -5.10 11.54 -28.14
CA GLY A 183 -5.43 12.65 -29.02
C GLY A 183 -5.48 13.98 -28.25
N GLU A 184 -6.07 13.97 -27.07
CA GLU A 184 -6.10 15.11 -26.16
C GLU A 184 -4.69 15.47 -25.66
N LEU A 185 -3.86 14.48 -25.35
CA LEU A 185 -2.44 14.72 -25.01
C LEU A 185 -1.69 15.39 -26.17
N ILE A 186 -1.92 14.96 -27.42
CA ILE A 186 -1.34 15.61 -28.61
C ILE A 186 -1.81 17.06 -28.71
N GLY A 187 -3.13 17.28 -28.55
CA GLY A 187 -3.73 18.61 -28.64
C GLY A 187 -3.22 19.59 -27.60
N LEU A 188 -3.03 19.14 -26.36
CA LEU A 188 -2.57 19.99 -25.25
C LEU A 188 -1.06 20.20 -25.22
N SER A 189 -0.28 19.19 -25.59
CA SER A 189 1.19 19.26 -25.51
C SER A 189 1.84 19.79 -26.78
N HIS A 190 1.14 19.71 -27.92
CA HIS A 190 1.69 19.94 -29.26
C HIS A 190 2.93 19.08 -29.59
N LEU A 191 3.18 18.00 -28.84
CA LEU A 191 4.29 17.10 -29.09
C LEU A 191 3.95 16.06 -30.17
N PRO A 192 4.96 15.54 -30.90
CA PRO A 192 4.74 14.45 -31.85
C PRO A 192 4.16 13.20 -31.17
N ARG A 193 3.27 12.49 -31.88
CA ARG A 193 2.63 11.25 -31.40
C ARG A 193 3.64 10.26 -30.80
N ARG A 194 4.78 10.05 -31.46
CA ARG A 194 5.84 9.14 -30.99
C ARG A 194 6.45 9.57 -29.66
N THR A 195 6.67 10.87 -29.46
CA THR A 195 7.20 11.41 -28.21
C THR A 195 6.23 11.15 -27.05
N ILE A 196 4.93 11.32 -27.29
CA ILE A 196 3.90 11.06 -26.28
C ILE A 196 3.83 9.57 -25.97
N GLN A 197 3.90 8.69 -26.98
CA GLN A 197 3.90 7.23 -26.74
C GLN A 197 5.08 6.82 -25.89
N ASN A 198 6.29 7.29 -26.21
CA ASN A 198 7.48 6.98 -25.43
C ASN A 198 7.37 7.51 -24.00
N ALA A 199 6.90 8.74 -23.82
CA ALA A 199 6.67 9.33 -22.50
C ALA A 199 5.65 8.53 -21.68
N VAL A 200 4.52 8.15 -22.28
CA VAL A 200 3.49 7.36 -21.60
C VAL A 200 4.00 5.98 -21.23
N GLU A 201 4.73 5.29 -22.11
CA GLU A 201 5.33 3.99 -21.80
C GLU A 201 6.38 4.09 -20.68
N GLU A 202 7.20 5.14 -20.68
CA GLU A 202 8.17 5.41 -19.62
C GLU A 202 7.46 5.64 -18.28
N LEU A 203 6.39 6.45 -18.25
CA LEU A 203 5.58 6.72 -17.06
C LEU A 203 4.83 5.48 -16.56
N LYS A 204 4.33 4.63 -17.46
CA LYS A 204 3.73 3.33 -17.11
C LYS A 204 4.76 2.40 -16.48
N THR A 205 5.97 2.34 -17.06
CA THR A 205 7.09 1.54 -16.53
C THR A 205 7.52 2.03 -15.15
N GLN A 206 7.49 3.35 -14.93
CA GLN A 206 7.76 3.94 -13.62
C GLN A 206 6.63 3.72 -12.60
N GLY A 207 5.47 3.19 -13.01
CA GLY A 207 4.30 3.03 -12.14
C GLY A 207 3.65 4.36 -11.75
N LEU A 208 3.69 5.35 -12.64
CA LEU A 208 3.10 6.68 -12.42
C LEU A 208 1.76 6.89 -13.12
N VAL A 209 1.49 6.12 -14.17
CA VAL A 209 0.29 6.23 -15.01
C VAL A 209 -0.24 4.83 -15.32
N VAL A 210 -1.56 4.66 -15.28
CA VAL A 210 -2.25 3.46 -15.79
C VAL A 210 -2.96 3.79 -17.09
N GLU A 211 -2.94 2.82 -18.00
CA GLU A 211 -3.73 2.82 -19.21
C GLU A 211 -4.99 1.96 -19.01
N ARG A 212 -6.17 2.51 -19.36
CA ARG A 212 -7.45 1.80 -19.34
C ARG A 212 -8.19 2.00 -20.66
N ASN A 213 -9.15 1.14 -20.96
CA ASN A 213 -10.08 1.40 -22.07
C ASN A 213 -11.02 2.55 -21.67
N SER A 214 -11.35 3.43 -22.62
CA SER A 214 -12.38 4.45 -22.40
C SER A 214 -13.74 3.79 -22.19
N LEU A 215 -14.54 4.35 -21.29
CA LEU A 215 -15.92 3.93 -21.05
C LEU A 215 -16.85 4.33 -22.21
N ASP A 216 -16.52 5.42 -22.92
CA ASP A 216 -17.34 5.95 -24.02
C ASP A 216 -17.00 5.31 -25.38
N ASP A 217 -15.74 4.89 -25.59
CA ASP A 217 -15.32 4.15 -26.78
C ASP A 217 -14.25 3.12 -26.41
N ALA A 218 -14.61 1.84 -26.38
CA ALA A 218 -13.73 0.74 -25.99
C ALA A 218 -12.47 0.59 -26.87
N ARG A 219 -12.42 1.22 -28.05
CA ARG A 219 -11.23 1.23 -28.93
C ARG A 219 -10.22 2.30 -28.53
N LYS A 220 -10.61 3.26 -27.69
CA LYS A 220 -9.73 4.31 -27.18
C LYS A 220 -9.10 3.89 -25.86
N LYS A 221 -7.83 4.29 -25.70
CA LYS A 221 -7.11 4.20 -24.44
C LYS A 221 -7.13 5.56 -23.75
N VAL A 222 -7.38 5.55 -22.45
CA VAL A 222 -7.29 6.71 -21.56
C VAL A 222 -6.26 6.47 -20.48
N TYR A 223 -5.61 7.54 -20.07
CA TYR A 223 -4.53 7.53 -19.11
C TYR A 223 -4.96 8.25 -17.84
N THR A 224 -4.69 7.63 -16.69
CA THR A 224 -4.93 8.21 -15.37
C THR A 224 -3.64 8.13 -14.56
N PRO A 225 -3.31 9.14 -13.74
CA PRO A 225 -2.21 8.99 -12.80
C PRO A 225 -2.53 7.83 -11.85
N ILE A 226 -1.49 7.11 -11.42
CA ILE A 226 -1.61 6.26 -10.24
C ILE A 226 -1.71 7.21 -9.06
N HIS A 227 -2.93 7.43 -8.61
CA HIS A 227 -3.15 8.14 -7.36
C HIS A 227 -2.79 7.18 -6.22
N SER A 228 -1.98 7.65 -5.29
CA SER A 228 -2.14 7.27 -3.89
C SER A 228 -3.53 7.80 -3.48
N ASP A 229 -4.60 7.10 -3.86
CA ASP A 229 -6.02 7.46 -3.76
C ASP A 229 -6.52 7.60 -2.30
N TRP A 230 -5.61 7.82 -1.36
CA TRP A 230 -5.80 7.53 0.06
C TRP A 230 -5.58 8.74 0.96
N LEU A 231 -5.51 9.94 0.39
CA LEU A 231 -5.56 11.19 1.16
C LEU A 231 -7.01 11.63 1.42
#